data_AF-A0A966QYL1-F1
#
_entry.id   AF-A0A966QYL1-F1
#
_cell.length_a   1.000
_cell.length_b   1.000
_cell.length_c   1.000
_cell.angle_alpha   90.00
_cell.angle_beta   90.00
_cell.angle_gamma   90.00
#
_symmetry.space_group_name_H-M   'P 1'
#
loop_
_entity.id
_entity.type
_entity.pdbx_description
1 polymer ?
#
loop_
_entity_poly.entity_id
_entity_poly.type
_entity_poly.pdbx_seq_one_letter_code
_entity_poly.pdbx_strand_id
1 'polypeptide(L)'
;MDAADNLQTVVAKANAFLAAAREQAADGLTWTEFGRLLVQLLHLLVAGLDAVTTLSGPEKKAVVLTAAAALFDTFADKCVPVAFWPAWLIIRPATRLLILSLAAGAIEALLTITRRDPA
;
A
#
# COMPACT_ATOMS: atom_id res chain seq x y z
N MET A 1 2.05 -17.87 -19.58
CA MET A 1 2.49 -16.68 -18.82
C MET A 1 3.33 -17.18 -17.69
N ASP A 2 4.62 -16.87 -17.72
CA ASP A 2 5.57 -17.32 -16.70
C ASP A 2 5.42 -16.51 -15.41
N ALA A 3 5.80 -17.08 -14.27
CA ALA A 3 5.63 -16.43 -12.96
C ALA A 3 6.39 -15.08 -12.85
N ALA A 4 7.49 -14.92 -13.58
CA ALA A 4 8.22 -13.65 -13.68
C ALA A 4 7.38 -12.56 -14.38
N ASP A 5 6.60 -12.95 -15.39
CA ASP A 5 5.72 -12.10 -16.16
C ASP A 5 4.54 -11.58 -15.29
N ASN A 6 4.04 -12.44 -14.41
CA ASN A 6 3.02 -12.08 -13.42
C ASN A 6 3.53 -11.05 -12.41
N LEU A 7 4.73 -11.24 -11.85
CA LEU A 7 5.30 -10.28 -10.90
C LEU A 7 5.53 -8.91 -11.55
N GLN A 8 6.08 -8.87 -12.76
CA GLN A 8 6.29 -7.63 -13.50
C GLN A 8 4.97 -6.91 -13.79
N THR A 9 3.92 -7.67 -14.13
CA THR A 9 2.56 -7.14 -14.33
C THR A 9 2.00 -6.51 -13.04
N VAL A 10 2.18 -7.16 -11.88
CA VAL A 10 1.72 -6.62 -10.59
C VAL A 10 2.44 -5.33 -10.24
N VAL A 11 3.77 -5.29 -10.41
CA VAL A 11 4.58 -4.09 -10.17
C VAL A 11 4.14 -2.95 -11.09
N ALA A 12 3.90 -3.22 -12.38
CA ALA A 12 3.41 -2.23 -13.33
C ALA A 12 2.04 -1.66 -12.91
N LYS A 13 1.10 -2.52 -12.47
CA LYS A 13 -0.21 -2.10 -11.96
C LYS A 13 -0.09 -1.24 -10.70
N ALA A 14 0.81 -1.58 -9.78
CA ALA A 14 1.05 -0.79 -8.57
C ALA A 14 1.62 0.60 -8.90
N ASN A 15 2.59 0.66 -9.82
CA ASN A 15 3.15 1.94 -10.27
C ASN A 15 2.11 2.81 -10.99
N ALA A 16 1.27 2.20 -11.84
CA ALA A 16 0.16 2.90 -12.50
C ALA A 16 -0.85 3.44 -11.48
N PHE A 17 -1.18 2.65 -10.45
CA PHE A 17 -2.04 3.07 -9.35
C PHE A 17 -1.44 4.28 -8.60
N LEU A 18 -0.15 4.24 -8.24
CA LEU A 18 0.52 5.35 -7.56
C LEU A 18 0.56 6.62 -8.44
N ALA A 19 0.71 6.47 -9.75
CA ALA A 19 0.64 7.60 -10.69
C ALA A 19 -0.75 8.23 -10.71
N ALA A 20 -1.81 7.42 -10.79
CA ALA A 20 -3.19 7.91 -10.73
C ALA A 20 -3.55 8.53 -9.36
N ALA A 21 -3.04 7.96 -8.27
CA ALA A 21 -3.21 8.51 -6.93
C ALA A 21 -2.53 9.89 -6.78
N ARG A 22 -1.44 10.15 -7.52
CA ARG A 22 -0.78 11.46 -7.53
C ARG A 22 -1.64 12.56 -8.12
N GLU A 23 -2.39 12.26 -9.17
CA GLU A 23 -3.34 13.20 -9.76
C GLU A 23 -4.47 13.54 -8.77
N GLN A 24 -5.00 12.54 -8.07
CA GLN A 24 -6.01 12.73 -7.02
C GLN A 24 -5.50 13.54 -5.82
N ALA A 25 -4.19 13.51 -5.56
CA ALA A 25 -3.55 14.20 -4.44
C ALA A 25 -3.04 15.61 -4.77
N ALA A 26 -3.37 16.15 -5.95
CA ALA A 26 -2.84 17.42 -6.42
C ALA A 26 -3.11 18.58 -5.45
N ASP A 27 -4.34 18.63 -4.90
CA ASP A 27 -4.80 19.68 -3.98
C ASP A 27 -4.60 19.30 -2.50
N GLY A 28 -3.80 18.27 -2.23
CA GLY A 28 -3.67 17.66 -0.92
C GLY A 28 -4.54 16.42 -0.77
N LEU A 29 -4.51 15.83 0.43
CA LEU A 29 -5.31 14.68 0.79
C LEU A 29 -5.83 14.85 2.21
N THR A 30 -6.96 14.22 2.52
CA THR A 30 -7.36 13.93 3.89
C THR A 30 -6.77 12.59 4.34
N TRP A 31 -6.66 12.37 5.65
CA TRP A 31 -6.26 11.07 6.19
C TRP A 31 -7.23 9.94 5.81
N THR A 32 -8.51 10.26 5.60
CA THR A 32 -9.51 9.29 5.14
C THR A 32 -9.26 8.87 3.68
N GLU A 33 -8.94 9.82 2.80
CA GLU A 33 -8.59 9.52 1.41
C GLU A 33 -7.28 8.74 1.32
N PHE A 34 -6.27 9.13 2.10
CA PHE A 34 -5.04 8.36 2.24
C PHE A 34 -5.31 6.91 2.68
N GLY A 35 -6.15 6.73 3.71
CA GLY A 35 -6.54 5.40 4.18
C GLY A 35 -7.24 4.57 3.11
N ARG A 36 -8.10 5.19 2.29
CA ARG A 36 -8.74 4.53 1.15
C ARG A 36 -7.72 4.11 0.09
N LEU A 37 -6.80 5.00 -0.29
CA LEU A 37 -5.72 4.69 -1.24
C LEU A 37 -4.83 3.55 -0.74
N LEU A 38 -4.49 3.56 0.55
CA LEU A 38 -3.73 2.48 1.18
C LEU A 38 -4.46 1.15 1.03
N VAL A 39 -5.72 1.06 1.47
CA VAL A 39 -6.50 -0.20 1.39
C VAL A 39 -6.64 -0.69 -0.04
N GLN A 40 -6.92 0.20 -1.00
CA GLN A 40 -7.00 -0.15 -2.42
C GLN A 40 -5.68 -0.72 -2.95
N LEU A 41 -4.55 -0.10 -2.60
CA LEU A 41 -3.22 -0.61 -2.94
C LEU A 41 -2.98 -2.00 -2.35
N LEU A 42 -3.33 -2.21 -1.07
CA LEU A 42 -3.18 -3.52 -0.41
C LEU A 42 -4.00 -4.60 -1.13
N HIS A 43 -5.27 -4.33 -1.46
CA HIS A 43 -6.11 -5.25 -2.22
C HIS A 43 -5.53 -5.58 -3.59
N LEU A 44 -5.13 -4.56 -4.36
CA LEU A 44 -4.55 -4.72 -5.69
C LEU A 44 -3.32 -5.64 -5.65
N LEU A 45 -2.42 -5.39 -4.70
CA LEU A 45 -1.17 -6.14 -4.58
C LEU A 45 -1.39 -7.54 -4.03
N VAL A 46 -2.23 -7.72 -3.02
CA VAL A 46 -2.53 -9.07 -2.47
C VAL A 46 -3.17 -9.94 -3.54
N ALA A 47 -4.19 -9.43 -4.25
CA ALA A 47 -4.84 -10.18 -5.33
C ALA A 47 -3.88 -10.47 -6.49
N GLY A 48 -3.06 -9.49 -6.87
CA GLY A 48 -2.07 -9.65 -7.94
C GLY A 48 -0.97 -10.66 -7.59
N LEU A 49 -0.43 -10.59 -6.38
CA LEU A 49 0.64 -11.48 -5.92
C LEU A 49 0.14 -12.90 -5.66
N ASP A 50 -1.16 -13.14 -5.51
CA ASP A 50 -1.68 -14.49 -5.34
C ASP A 50 -1.33 -15.39 -6.53
N ALA A 51 -1.38 -14.84 -7.76
CA ALA A 51 -0.99 -15.50 -9.00
C ALA A 51 0.53 -15.68 -9.19
N VAL A 52 1.37 -15.13 -8.30
CA VAL A 52 2.83 -15.27 -8.36
C VAL A 52 3.25 -16.49 -7.54
N THR A 53 3.63 -17.59 -8.20
CA THR A 53 3.98 -18.85 -7.53
C THR A 53 5.44 -18.95 -7.10
N THR A 54 6.31 -18.05 -7.59
CA THR A 54 7.74 -18.03 -7.28
C THR A 54 8.10 -17.37 -5.96
N LEU A 55 7.14 -16.71 -5.30
CA LEU A 55 7.33 -16.04 -4.02
C LEU A 55 6.60 -16.80 -2.91
N SER A 56 7.27 -16.98 -1.78
CA SER A 56 6.66 -17.45 -0.54
C SER A 56 5.70 -16.42 0.05
N GLY A 57 4.83 -16.87 0.96
CA GLY A 57 3.89 -15.98 1.67
C GLY A 57 4.58 -14.80 2.38
N PRO A 58 5.66 -15.02 3.16
CA PRO A 58 6.42 -13.94 3.79
C PRO A 58 7.03 -12.96 2.78
N GLU A 59 7.55 -13.44 1.65
CA GLU A 59 8.11 -12.57 0.59
C GLU A 59 7.02 -11.72 -0.06
N LYS A 60 5.85 -12.30 -0.37
CA LYS A 60 4.70 -11.53 -0.87
C LYS A 60 4.30 -10.43 0.12
N LYS A 61 4.20 -10.76 1.41
CA LYS A 61 3.88 -9.78 2.46
C LYS A 61 4.92 -8.65 2.50
N ALA A 62 6.20 -8.97 2.38
CA ALA A 62 7.27 -7.97 2.33
C ALA A 62 7.10 -7.02 1.14
N VAL A 63 6.80 -7.54 -0.06
CA VAL A 63 6.53 -6.73 -1.25
C VAL A 63 5.37 -5.76 -1.02
N VAL A 64 4.26 -6.24 -0.45
CA VAL A 64 3.09 -5.37 -0.18
C VAL A 64 3.43 -4.29 0.85
N LEU A 65 4.17 -4.63 1.91
CA LEU A 65 4.59 -3.66 2.93
C LEU A 65 5.55 -2.61 2.37
N THR A 66 6.46 -2.99 1.48
CA THR A 66 7.34 -2.04 0.78
C THR A 66 6.53 -1.05 -0.06
N ALA A 67 5.49 -1.51 -0.75
CA ALA A 67 4.61 -0.61 -1.51
C ALA A 67 3.77 0.30 -0.60
N ALA A 68 3.26 -0.21 0.52
CA ALA A 68 2.56 0.59 1.52
C ALA A 68 3.48 1.69 2.12
N ALA A 69 4.74 1.36 2.38
CA ALA A 69 5.75 2.31 2.80
C ALA A 69 5.98 3.39 1.74
N ALA A 70 6.12 3.02 0.47
CA ALA A 70 6.27 3.97 -0.62
C ALA A 70 5.07 4.92 -0.76
N LEU A 71 3.85 4.40 -0.57
CA LEU A 71 2.63 5.21 -0.56
C LEU A 71 2.64 6.22 0.60
N PHE A 72 2.98 5.78 1.81
CA PHE A 72 3.13 6.70 2.95
C PHE A 72 4.18 7.78 2.69
N ASP A 73 5.37 7.36 2.26
CA ASP A 73 6.49 8.27 2.06
C ASP A 73 6.22 9.30 0.95
N THR A 74 5.36 8.96 -0.02
CA THR A 74 4.96 9.86 -1.12
C THR A 74 3.82 10.81 -0.74
N PHE A 75 2.84 10.35 0.04
CA PHE A 75 1.54 11.04 0.18
C PHE A 75 1.21 11.51 1.60
N ALA A 76 1.87 11.02 2.64
CA ALA A 76 1.51 11.39 4.01
C ALA A 76 1.67 12.89 4.28
N ASP A 77 2.68 13.52 3.67
CA ASP A 77 2.91 14.97 3.79
C ASP A 77 1.76 15.80 3.17
N LYS A 78 1.05 15.25 2.18
CA LYS A 78 -0.14 15.87 1.58
C LYS A 78 -1.37 15.83 2.50
N CYS A 79 -1.31 15.03 3.58
CA CYS A 79 -2.40 14.90 4.56
C CYS A 79 -2.35 15.96 5.67
N VAL A 80 -1.31 16.79 5.70
CA VAL A 80 -0.99 17.65 6.83
C VAL A 80 -1.13 19.12 6.44
N PRO A 81 -2.03 19.88 7.09
CA PRO A 81 -2.09 21.32 6.89
C PRO A 81 -0.79 22.00 7.30
N VAL A 82 -0.39 23.04 6.58
CA VAL A 82 0.88 23.77 6.79
C VAL A 82 1.07 24.24 8.23
N ALA A 83 -0.02 24.63 8.91
CA ALA A 83 0.01 25.07 10.31
C ALA A 83 0.54 23.99 11.29
N PHE A 84 0.42 22.71 10.95
CA PHE A 84 0.85 21.58 11.79
C PHE A 84 2.19 20.98 11.35
N TRP A 85 2.88 21.58 10.37
CA TRP A 85 4.11 21.04 9.81
C TRP A 85 5.23 20.80 10.84
N PRO A 86 5.50 21.72 11.81
CA PRO A 86 6.54 21.48 12.82
C PRO A 86 6.27 20.25 13.69
N ALA A 87 5.00 20.07 14.11
CA ALA A 87 4.60 18.88 14.87
C ALA A 87 4.70 17.63 14.00
N TRP A 88 4.29 17.72 12.73
CA TRP A 88 4.34 16.61 11.78
C TRP A 88 5.74 16.02 11.62
N LEU A 89 6.77 16.86 11.46
CA LEU A 89 8.14 16.37 11.31
C LEU A 89 8.61 15.49 12.49
N ILE A 90 8.13 15.79 13.70
CA ILE A 90 8.44 15.02 14.92
C ILE A 90 7.65 13.71 14.95
N ILE A 91 6.36 13.74 14.62
CA ILE A 91 5.48 12.56 14.73
C ILE A 91 5.47 11.67 13.49
N ARG A 92 6.01 12.13 12.36
CA ARG A 92 6.01 11.40 11.07
C ARG A 92 6.60 10.00 11.18
N PRO A 93 7.75 9.75 11.86
CA PRO A 93 8.29 8.40 12.01
C PRO A 93 7.36 7.46 12.79
N ALA A 94 6.74 7.96 13.87
CA ALA A 94 5.79 7.19 14.67
C ALA A 94 4.50 6.89 13.88
N THR A 95 4.03 7.86 13.11
CA THR A 95 2.86 7.70 12.23
C THR A 95 3.15 6.68 11.13
N ARG A 96 4.35 6.72 10.52
CA ARG A 96 4.80 5.75 9.52
C ARG A 96 4.80 4.33 10.10
N LEU A 97 5.35 4.16 11.31
CA LEU A 97 5.37 2.88 12.00
C LEU A 97 3.93 2.38 12.24
N LEU A 98 3.06 3.24 12.76
CA LEU A 98 1.64 2.91 12.98
C LEU A 98 0.95 2.44 11.70
N ILE A 99 1.09 3.20 10.61
CA ILE A 99 0.48 2.85 9.31
C ILE A 99 1.01 1.51 8.79
N LEU A 100 2.31 1.25 8.91
CA LEU A 100 2.89 -0.03 8.48
C LEU A 100 2.47 -1.20 9.36
N SER A 101 2.33 -1.00 10.67
CA SER A 101 1.77 -2.00 11.58
C SER A 101 0.31 -2.33 11.23
N LEU A 102 -0.49 -1.31 10.93
CA LEU A 102 -1.88 -1.50 10.47
C LEU A 102 -1.93 -2.23 9.13
N ALA A 103 -1.09 -1.83 8.17
CA ALA A 103 -1.00 -2.49 6.87
C ALA A 103 -0.58 -3.96 7.02
N ALA A 104 0.36 -4.27 7.91
CA ALA A 104 0.79 -5.65 8.18
C ALA A 104 -0.37 -6.52 8.68
N GLY A 105 -1.19 -6.01 9.60
CA GLY A 105 -2.39 -6.71 10.08
C GLY A 105 -3.47 -6.82 9.00
N ALA A 106 -3.69 -5.76 8.22
CA ALA A 106 -4.65 -5.76 7.12
C ALA A 106 -4.30 -6.79 6.04
N ILE A 107 -3.02 -6.92 5.67
CA ILE A 107 -2.55 -7.93 4.71
C ILE A 107 -2.89 -9.34 5.18
N GLU A 108 -2.69 -9.65 6.46
CA GLU A 108 -3.01 -10.98 7.00
C GLU A 108 -4.52 -11.26 6.99
N ALA A 109 -5.34 -10.25 7.32
CA ALA A 109 -6.78 -10.36 7.20
C ALA A 109 -7.23 -10.58 5.75
N LEU A 110 -6.66 -9.83 4.81
CA LEU A 110 -6.93 -9.97 3.38
C LEU A 110 -6.52 -11.35 2.84
N LEU A 111 -5.33 -11.84 3.20
CA LEU A 111 -4.88 -13.18 2.82
C LEU A 111 -5.80 -14.28 3.37
N THR A 112 -6.34 -14.10 4.58
CA THR A 112 -7.30 -15.05 5.18
C THR A 112 -8.62 -15.05 4.42
N ILE A 113 -9.12 -13.89 4.00
CA ILE A 113 -10.37 -13.76 3.23
C ILE A 113 -10.19 -14.37 1.84
N THR A 114 -9.14 -14.01 1.11
CA THR A 114 -8.87 -14.53 -0.24
C THR A 114 -8.70 -16.05 -0.27
N ARG A 115 -8.11 -16.66 0.79
CA ARG A 115 -7.96 -18.12 0.87
C ARG A 115 -9.21 -18.87 1.35
N ARG A 116 -10.15 -18.17 1.99
CA ARG A 116 -11.39 -18.78 2.49
C ARG A 116 -12.52 -18.80 1.46
N ASP A 117 -12.41 -18.05 0.37
CA ASP A 117 -13.36 -18.09 -0.72
C ASP A 117 -13.11 -19.37 -1.55
N PRO A 118 -14.00 -20.39 -1.47
CA PRO A 118 -13.92 -21.53 -2.36
C PRO A 118 -14.63 -21.13 -3.66
N ALA A 119 -13.86 -20.72 -4.66
CA ALA A 119 -14.33 -20.78 -6.04
C ALA A 119 -14.52 -22.24 -6.47
#